data_AF-F0J7Y8-F1
#
_entry.id   AF-F0J7Y8-F1
#
_cell.length_a   1.000
_cell.length_b   1.000
_cell.length_c   1.000
_cell.angle_alpha   90.00
_cell.angle_beta   90.00
_cell.angle_gamma   90.00
#
_symmetry.space_group_name_H-M   'P 1'
#
loop_
_entity.id
_entity.type
_entity.pdbx_description
1 polymer ?
#
loop_
_entity_poly.entity_id
_entity_poly.type
_entity_poly.pdbx_seq_one_letter_code
_entity_poly.pdbx_strand_id
1 'polypeptide(L)'
;MNMTMSSVPDSRCGRVEVITSVQCRRRWTTAEKVRLVEEAMQPGLSVSYVARRAGISPSQLLSWKRRMLEGGATAVQADDDVVGVARVQELEKRVRDLECLLGRKTMEAEILKEALALAAPKKPVLRLASLDRDGSP
;
A
#
# COMPACT_ATOMS: atom_id res chain seq x y z
N MET A 1 43.63 -29.16 58.16
CA MET A 1 43.48 -29.00 56.69
C MET A 1 42.04 -29.36 56.36
N ASN A 2 41.16 -28.36 56.24
CA ASN A 2 39.75 -28.55 55.88
C ASN A 2 39.26 -27.23 55.30
N MET A 3 38.65 -27.32 54.12
CA MET A 3 38.44 -26.25 53.16
C MET A 3 37.06 -25.60 53.33
N THR A 4 37.07 -24.27 53.22
CA THR A 4 36.03 -23.30 52.86
C THR A 4 34.65 -23.81 52.46
N MET A 5 33.59 -23.30 53.12
CA MET A 5 32.31 -22.91 52.50
C MET A 5 31.60 -21.89 53.42
N SER A 6 31.66 -20.60 53.08
CA SER A 6 30.68 -19.61 53.57
C SER A 6 30.33 -18.65 52.46
N SER A 7 29.16 -18.92 51.89
CA SER A 7 28.21 -18.03 51.24
C SER A 7 28.78 -16.79 50.53
N VAL A 8 28.90 -16.92 49.20
CA VAL A 8 28.87 -15.77 48.28
C VAL A 8 27.44 -15.19 48.34
N PRO A 9 27.23 -13.90 48.69
CA PRO A 9 25.94 -13.29 48.48
C PRO A 9 25.75 -13.12 46.97
N ASP A 10 24.75 -13.82 46.42
CA ASP A 10 24.18 -13.60 45.09
C ASP A 10 23.61 -12.17 45.02
N SER A 11 24.51 -11.21 44.82
CA SER A 11 24.15 -9.85 44.49
C SER A 11 23.74 -9.85 43.02
N ARG A 12 22.48 -10.26 42.77
CA ARG A 12 21.73 -9.91 41.57
C ARG A 12 21.56 -8.39 41.52
N CYS A 13 22.66 -7.70 41.24
CA CYS A 13 22.68 -6.29 40.94
C CYS A 13 22.28 -6.15 39.47
N GLY A 14 20.99 -5.88 39.24
CA GLY A 14 20.53 -5.38 37.96
C GLY A 14 21.24 -4.08 37.66
N ARG A 15 22.28 -4.13 36.83
CA ARG A 15 22.96 -2.96 36.29
C ARG A 15 21.96 -2.20 35.42
N VAL A 16 21.28 -1.23 36.01
CA VAL A 16 20.48 -0.25 35.29
C VAL A 16 21.46 0.77 34.71
N GLU A 17 21.77 0.63 33.43
CA GLU A 17 22.51 1.66 32.69
C GLU A 17 21.58 2.87 32.53
N VAL A 18 21.94 3.94 33.21
CA VAL A 18 21.33 5.25 33.08
C VAL A 18 21.58 5.74 31.65
N ILE A 19 20.52 5.82 30.83
CA ILE A 19 20.58 6.43 29.50
C ILE A 19 20.62 7.96 29.67
N THR A 20 21.71 8.48 30.22
CA THR A 20 22.06 9.90 30.11
C THR A 20 22.76 10.10 28.80
N SER A 21 21.99 10.32 27.74
CA SER A 21 22.42 11.26 26.72
C SER A 21 21.21 11.70 25.92
N VAL A 22 21.09 13.02 25.77
CA VAL A 22 20.30 13.64 24.71
C VAL A 22 20.99 13.27 23.40
N GLN A 23 20.89 12.00 22.99
CA GLN A 23 21.36 11.51 21.72
C GLN A 23 20.41 12.10 20.69
N CYS A 24 20.86 13.14 20.01
CA CYS A 24 20.20 13.63 18.81
C CYS A 24 19.93 12.38 17.95
N ARG A 25 18.64 12.04 17.75
CA ARG A 25 18.25 10.77 17.12
C ARG A 25 18.97 10.68 15.78
N ARG A 26 19.96 9.78 15.67
CA ARG A 26 20.74 9.60 14.45
C ARG A 26 19.76 9.41 13.29
N ARG A 27 19.77 10.33 12.33
CA ARG A 27 18.95 10.23 11.13
C ARG A 27 19.65 9.30 10.16
N TRP A 28 19.00 8.17 9.86
CA TRP A 28 19.46 7.23 8.85
C TRP A 28 18.99 7.67 7.49
N THR A 29 19.93 7.92 6.59
CA THR A 29 19.62 8.12 5.17
C THR A 29 19.09 6.81 4.58
N THR A 30 18.30 6.88 3.53
CA THR A 30 17.76 5.69 2.88
C THR A 30 18.86 4.77 2.36
N ALA A 31 19.92 5.35 1.79
CA ALA A 31 21.05 4.57 1.30
C ALA A 31 21.70 3.74 2.42
N GLU A 32 21.79 4.29 3.64
CA GLU A 32 22.29 3.54 4.80
C GLU A 32 21.30 2.46 5.26
N LYS A 33 19.99 2.78 5.30
CA LYS A 33 18.95 1.79 5.65
C LYS A 33 18.99 0.60 4.68
N VAL A 34 19.10 0.85 3.37
CA VAL A 34 19.20 -0.19 2.32
C VAL A 34 20.46 -1.03 2.49
N ARG A 35 21.64 -0.40 2.65
CA ARG A 35 22.90 -1.12 2.88
C ARG A 35 22.83 -2.07 4.07
N LEU A 36 22.24 -1.63 5.18
CA LEU A 36 22.11 -2.45 6.39
C LEU A 36 21.16 -3.64 6.18
N VAL A 37 20.07 -3.45 5.43
CA VAL A 37 19.15 -4.55 5.11
C VAL A 37 19.81 -5.56 4.17
N GLU A 38 20.49 -5.09 3.12
CA GLU A 38 21.23 -5.95 2.18
C GLU A 38 22.28 -6.79 2.90
N GLU A 39 23.02 -6.17 3.83
CA GLU A 39 24.00 -6.88 4.63
C GLU A 39 23.35 -7.94 5.53
N ALA A 40 22.19 -7.63 6.14
CA ALA A 40 21.42 -8.60 6.92
C ALA A 40 20.71 -9.67 6.07
N MET A 41 20.76 -9.57 4.74
CA MET A 41 20.28 -10.58 3.80
C MET A 41 21.40 -11.48 3.27
N GLN A 42 22.67 -11.15 3.53
CA GLN A 42 23.77 -12.02 3.13
C GLN A 42 23.75 -13.34 3.90
N PRO A 43 23.98 -14.48 3.22
CA PRO A 43 24.03 -15.78 3.88
C PRO A 43 25.17 -15.78 4.91
N GLY A 44 24.84 -16.09 6.18
CA GLY A 44 25.80 -16.13 7.29
C GLY A 44 25.80 -14.88 8.18
N LEU A 45 25.14 -13.78 7.80
CA LEU A 45 24.97 -12.61 8.65
C LEU A 45 23.58 -12.59 9.29
N SER A 46 23.53 -12.49 10.62
CA SER A 46 22.26 -12.38 11.35
C SER A 46 21.83 -10.92 11.52
N VAL A 47 20.51 -10.69 11.51
CA VAL A 47 19.91 -9.38 11.79
C VAL A 47 20.43 -8.79 13.12
N SER A 48 20.53 -9.62 14.16
CA SER A 48 21.01 -9.21 15.48
C SER A 48 22.49 -8.83 15.50
N TYR A 49 23.31 -9.39 14.63
CA TYR A 49 24.72 -9.02 14.49
C TYR A 49 24.85 -7.65 13.80
N VAL A 50 24.18 -7.48 12.65
CA VAL A 50 24.20 -6.23 11.90
C VAL A 50 23.61 -5.08 12.72
N ALA A 51 22.51 -5.32 13.44
CA ALA A 51 21.86 -4.33 14.30
C ALA A 51 22.79 -3.83 15.42
N ARG A 52 23.50 -4.73 16.12
CA ARG A 52 24.47 -4.36 17.16
C ARG A 52 25.62 -3.53 16.60
N ARG A 53 26.15 -3.91 15.43
CA ARG A 53 27.25 -3.19 14.79
C ARG A 53 26.84 -1.79 14.32
N ALA A 54 25.60 -1.64 13.87
CA ALA A 54 25.04 -0.36 13.43
C ALA A 54 24.49 0.51 14.58
N GLY A 55 24.37 -0.04 15.79
CA GLY A 55 23.79 0.67 16.94
C GLY A 55 22.27 0.87 16.83
N ILE A 56 21.57 -0.02 16.14
CA ILE A 56 20.10 0.01 15.96
C ILE A 56 19.43 -1.18 16.65
N SER A 57 18.14 -1.07 16.91
CA SER A 57 17.37 -2.20 17.42
C SER A 57 17.15 -3.25 16.31
N PRO A 58 17.23 -4.56 16.61
CA PRO A 58 16.94 -5.61 15.63
C PRO A 58 15.53 -5.53 15.04
N SER A 59 14.55 -5.07 15.84
CA SER A 59 13.17 -4.86 15.39
C SER A 59 13.08 -3.78 14.31
N GLN A 60 13.81 -2.68 14.45
CA GLN A 60 13.87 -1.63 13.42
C GLN A 60 14.46 -2.15 12.10
N LEU A 61 15.51 -2.97 12.16
CA LEU A 61 16.12 -3.57 10.97
C LEU A 61 15.19 -4.61 10.31
N LEU A 62 14.45 -5.37 11.11
CA LEU A 62 13.40 -6.28 10.62
C LEU A 62 12.25 -5.53 9.93
N SER A 63 11.82 -4.40 10.49
CA SER A 63 10.81 -3.53 9.87
C SER A 63 11.29 -2.98 8.52
N TRP A 64 12.54 -2.51 8.43
CA TRP A 64 13.11 -2.06 7.15
C TRP A 64 13.23 -3.20 6.13
N LYS A 65 13.64 -4.39 6.58
CA LYS A 65 13.69 -5.59 5.73
C LYS A 65 12.32 -5.97 5.18
N ARG A 66 11.29 -5.93 6.02
CA ARG A 66 9.90 -6.19 5.60
C ARG A 66 9.43 -5.16 4.57
N ARG A 67 9.68 -3.87 4.81
CA ARG A 67 9.35 -2.79 3.87
C ARG A 67 10.06 -2.94 2.52
N MET A 68 11.33 -3.36 2.52
CA MET A 68 12.05 -3.63 1.26
C MET A 68 11.46 -4.80 0.49
N LEU A 69 11.00 -5.86 1.17
CA LEU A 69 10.37 -7.01 0.51
C LEU A 69 8.98 -6.66 -0.05
N GLU A 70 8.22 -5.82 0.66
CA GLU A 70 6.86 -5.44 0.26
C GLU A 70 6.87 -4.35 -0.83
N GLY A 71 7.74 -3.33 -0.75
CA GLY A 71 7.71 -2.15 -1.63
C GLY A 71 9.06 -1.67 -2.16
N GLY A 72 10.13 -2.49 -2.08
CA GLY A 72 11.45 -2.16 -2.62
C GLY A 72 12.16 -1.01 -1.88
N ALA A 73 13.24 -0.48 -2.48
CA ALA A 73 14.04 0.60 -1.88
C ALA A 73 13.24 1.91 -1.67
N THR A 74 12.18 2.12 -2.45
CA THR A 74 11.29 3.29 -2.36
C THR A 74 10.48 3.30 -1.05
N ALA A 75 10.11 2.12 -0.53
CA ALA A 75 9.40 1.99 0.75
C ALA A 75 10.26 2.36 1.97
N VAL A 76 11.58 2.27 1.83
CA VAL A 76 12.52 2.67 2.87
C VAL A 76 12.75 4.19 2.87
N GLN A 77 12.53 4.87 1.73
CA GLN A 77 12.65 6.33 1.60
C GLN A 77 11.52 7.07 2.30
N ALA A 78 10.29 6.59 2.18
CA ALA A 78 9.12 7.31 2.66
C ALA A 78 8.85 7.11 4.17
N ASP A 79 9.45 6.09 4.81
CA ASP A 79 8.99 5.56 6.10
C ASP A 79 7.47 5.18 6.12
N ASP A 80 6.81 5.24 4.97
CA ASP A 80 5.43 4.86 4.69
C ASP A 80 5.35 3.45 4.10
N ASP A 81 4.28 2.74 4.46
CA ASP A 81 4.01 1.39 4.01
C ASP A 81 3.56 1.43 2.54
N VAL A 82 4.48 1.15 1.62
CA VAL A 82 4.17 1.08 0.18
C VAL A 82 3.33 -0.16 -0.10
N VAL A 83 2.23 0.04 -0.83
CA VAL A 83 1.32 -1.04 -1.26
C VAL A 83 2.10 -2.09 -2.04
N GLY A 84 2.07 -3.34 -1.57
CA GLY A 84 2.85 -4.41 -2.16
C GLY A 84 2.57 -4.64 -3.64
N VAL A 85 3.59 -5.05 -4.40
CA VAL A 85 3.51 -5.26 -5.87
C VAL A 85 2.32 -6.15 -6.27
N ALA A 86 2.01 -7.18 -5.46
CA ALA A 86 0.86 -8.05 -5.69
C ALA A 86 -0.49 -7.30 -5.67
N ARG A 87 -0.63 -6.33 -4.75
CA ARG A 87 -1.84 -5.52 -4.65
C ARG A 87 -1.95 -4.52 -5.80
N VAL A 88 -0.82 -3.98 -6.26
CA VAL A 88 -0.78 -3.15 -7.47
C VAL A 88 -1.24 -3.97 -8.69
N GLN A 89 -0.70 -5.18 -8.88
CA GLN A 89 -1.10 -6.07 -9.96
C GLN A 89 -2.58 -6.47 -9.91
N GLU A 90 -3.11 -6.72 -8.71
CA GLU A 90 -4.53 -7.01 -8.54
C GLU A 90 -5.41 -5.81 -8.92
N LEU A 91 -5.01 -4.60 -8.51
CA LEU A 91 -5.71 -3.38 -8.89
C LEU A 91 -5.65 -3.15 -10.41
N GLU A 92 -4.50 -3.34 -11.03
CA GLU A 92 -4.35 -3.26 -12.49
C GLU A 92 -5.22 -4.28 -13.23
N LYS A 93 -5.33 -5.51 -12.72
CA LYS A 93 -6.24 -6.51 -13.27
C LYS A 93 -7.68 -6.04 -13.15
N ARG A 94 -8.06 -5.49 -11.98
CA ARG A 94 -9.41 -4.98 -11.75
C ARG A 94 -9.77 -3.82 -12.67
N VAL A 95 -8.82 -2.91 -12.94
CA VAL A 95 -8.99 -1.82 -13.90
C VAL A 95 -9.29 -2.39 -15.29
N ARG A 96 -8.47 -3.32 -15.78
CA ARG A 96 -8.69 -3.98 -17.08
C ARG A 96 -10.05 -4.67 -17.18
N ASP A 97 -10.44 -5.42 -16.16
CA ASP A 97 -11.72 -6.11 -16.12
C ASP A 97 -12.90 -5.11 -16.19
N LEU A 98 -12.79 -4.00 -15.47
CA LEU A 98 -13.79 -2.93 -15.46
C LEU A 98 -13.86 -2.20 -16.81
N GLU A 99 -12.72 -1.91 -17.43
CA GLU A 99 -12.66 -1.31 -18.77
C GLU A 99 -13.36 -2.20 -19.81
N CYS A 100 -13.10 -3.51 -19.78
CA CYS A 100 -13.79 -4.46 -20.65
C CYS A 100 -15.31 -4.51 -20.40
N LEU A 101 -15.74 -4.49 -19.15
CA LEU A 101 -17.17 -4.45 -18.79
C LEU A 101 -17.83 -3.17 -19.29
N LEU A 102 -17.16 -2.03 -19.11
CA LEU A 102 -17.65 -0.73 -19.54
C LEU A 102 -17.77 -0.68 -21.06
N GLY A 103 -16.77 -1.18 -21.80
CA GLY A 103 -16.83 -1.30 -23.26
C GLY A 103 -18.03 -2.13 -23.74
N ARG A 104 -18.28 -3.29 -23.11
CA ARG A 104 -19.47 -4.12 -23.42
C ARG A 104 -20.77 -3.36 -23.17
N LYS A 105 -20.89 -2.69 -22.03
CA LYS A 105 -22.11 -1.94 -21.68
C LYS A 105 -22.34 -0.72 -22.56
N THR A 106 -21.27 -0.03 -22.97
CA THR A 106 -21.37 1.05 -23.94
C THR A 106 -21.91 0.55 -25.27
N MET A 107 -21.40 -0.58 -25.77
CA MET A 107 -21.90 -1.19 -27.01
C MET A 107 -23.39 -1.56 -26.90
N GLU A 108 -23.80 -2.24 -25.81
CA GLU A 108 -25.21 -2.56 -25.56
C GLU A 108 -26.09 -1.30 -25.55
N ALA A 109 -25.64 -0.22 -24.91
CA ALA A 109 -26.39 1.03 -24.84
C ALA A 109 -26.54 1.70 -26.21
N GLU A 110 -25.50 1.67 -27.06
CA GLU A 110 -25.58 2.21 -28.42
C GLU A 110 -26.53 1.40 -29.30
N ILE A 111 -26.49 0.06 -29.24
CA ILE A 111 -27.43 -0.82 -29.96
C ILE A 111 -28.87 -0.53 -29.53
N LEU A 112 -29.11 -0.39 -28.22
CA LEU A 112 -30.44 -0.09 -27.69
C LEU A 112 -30.94 1.29 -28.15
N LYS A 113 -30.08 2.31 -28.18
CA LYS A 113 -30.43 3.63 -28.73
C LYS A 113 -30.77 3.55 -30.21
N GLU A 114 -29.99 2.81 -30.99
CA GLU A 114 -30.25 2.61 -32.42
C GLU A 114 -31.58 1.90 -32.64
N ALA A 115 -31.86 0.82 -31.90
CA ALA A 115 -33.13 0.13 -31.95
C ALA A 115 -34.31 1.03 -31.57
N LEU A 116 -34.16 1.87 -30.54
CA LEU A 116 -35.17 2.88 -30.16
C LEU A 116 -35.37 3.94 -31.23
N ALA A 117 -34.30 4.40 -31.91
CA ALA A 117 -34.40 5.35 -33.00
C ALA A 117 -35.15 4.75 -34.21
N LEU A 118 -34.93 3.47 -34.50
CA LEU A 118 -35.65 2.74 -35.55
C LEU A 118 -37.12 2.46 -35.17
N ALA A 119 -37.40 2.18 -33.89
CA ALA A 119 -38.73 1.93 -33.38
C ALA A 119 -39.53 3.22 -33.08
N ALA A 120 -38.89 4.40 -33.13
CA ALA A 120 -39.57 5.66 -32.94
C ALA A 120 -40.67 5.80 -34.01
N PRO A 121 -41.96 5.91 -33.62
CA PRO A 121 -43.02 6.04 -34.60
C PRO A 121 -42.78 7.30 -35.41
N LYS A 122 -42.81 7.20 -36.75
CA LYS A 122 -43.12 8.35 -37.59
C LYS A 122 -44.45 8.86 -37.06
N LYS A 123 -44.43 9.91 -36.23
CA LYS A 123 -45.64 10.64 -35.83
C LYS A 123 -46.36 10.91 -37.15
N PRO A 124 -47.53 10.30 -37.41
CA PRO A 124 -48.42 10.94 -38.35
C PRO A 124 -48.67 12.28 -37.66
N VAL A 125 -48.20 13.36 -38.27
CA VAL A 125 -48.67 14.68 -37.91
C VAL A 125 -50.15 14.63 -38.29
N LEU A 126 -50.99 14.12 -37.38
CA LEU A 126 -52.41 14.39 -37.40
C LEU A 126 -52.46 15.89 -37.14
N ARG A 127 -52.39 16.66 -38.23
CA ARG A 127 -52.88 18.03 -38.25
C ARG A 127 -54.33 17.91 -37.80
N LEU A 128 -54.54 18.18 -36.52
CA LEU A 128 -55.86 18.52 -36.02
C LEU A 128 -56.22 19.79 -36.79
N ALA A 129 -56.89 19.63 -37.92
CA ALA A 129 -57.53 20.72 -38.60
C ALA A 129 -58.54 21.26 -37.60
N SER A 130 -58.16 22.37 -36.97
CA SER A 130 -59.09 23.26 -36.30
C SER A 130 -60.24 23.47 -37.27
N LEU A 131 -61.45 23.07 -36.86
CA LEU A 131 -62.67 23.51 -37.51
C LEU A 131 -62.64 25.04 -37.47
N ASP A 132 -62.32 25.66 -38.60
CA ASP A 132 -62.62 27.07 -38.83
C ASP A 132 -64.13 27.17 -38.75
N ARG A 133 -64.60 27.49 -37.54
CA ARG A 133 -65.95 27.96 -37.31
C ARG A 133 -65.97 29.37 -37.86
N ASP A 134 -66.12 29.47 -39.18
CA ASP A 134 -66.36 30.73 -39.86
C ASP A 134 -67.64 31.33 -39.30
N GLY A 135 -67.44 32.32 -38.43
CA GLY A 135 -68.47 33.23 -38.01
C GLY A 135 -68.76 34.20 -39.14
N SER A 136 -70.01 34.15 -39.60
CA SER A 136 -70.91 35.25 -40.00
C SER A 136 -70.40 36.42 -40.86
N PRO A 137 -71.33 36.99 -41.64
CA PRO A 137 -71.88 38.28 -41.23
C PRO A 137 -73.26 38.18 -40.56
#